data_AF-A0A9E4YWY4-F1
#
_entry.id   AF-A0A9E4YWY4-F1
#
_cell.length_a   1.000
_cell.length_b   1.000
_cell.length_c   1.000
_cell.angle_alpha   90.00
_cell.angle_beta   90.00
_cell.angle_gamma   90.00
#
_symmetry.space_group_name_H-M   'P 1'
#
loop_
_entity.id
_entity.type
_entity.pdbx_description
1 polymer ?
#
loop_
_entity_poly.entity_id
_entity_poly.type
_entity_poly.pdbx_seq_one_letter_code
_entity_poly.pdbx_strand_id
1 'polypeptide(L)'
;MIRDDLSDKLIPLTRGPTYEYAAEVFCKILDEKRLLGGTGCIKGDFWCVCFSEAPISKLSQILAEPMAHGMRYKPFGVMVDKEWLFKLGGRPVIYQPDSEFALLHDKQKFRHVRYEPTNYIDYTWEREWRIHDDELSLDPEATTVVVPSRDWERRILQPHEDKVWRRAAVGMGGAGIPKSVIKPLWHFITLGDLGVSIPEE
;
A
#
# COMPACT_ATOMS: atom_id res chain seq x y z
N MET A 1 -1.60 -27.96 -8.62
CA MET A 1 -0.50 -26.98 -8.59
C MET A 1 -1.06 -25.73 -7.93
N ILE A 2 -0.59 -25.39 -6.73
CA ILE A 2 -0.95 -24.13 -6.07
C ILE A 2 0.08 -23.11 -6.54
N ARG A 3 -0.35 -22.05 -7.22
CA ARG A 3 0.50 -20.93 -7.66
C ARG A 3 0.89 -20.12 -6.41
N ASP A 4 2.14 -20.18 -5.99
CA ASP A 4 2.66 -19.54 -4.76
C ASP A 4 2.86 -18.02 -4.90
N ASP A 5 2.62 -17.49 -6.10
CA ASP A 5 2.69 -16.07 -6.44
C ASP A 5 1.32 -15.37 -6.44
N LEU A 6 0.22 -16.13 -6.29
CA LEU A 6 -1.13 -15.56 -6.19
C LEU A 6 -1.45 -15.18 -4.74
N SER A 7 -2.17 -14.07 -4.58
CA SER A 7 -2.55 -13.54 -3.27
C SER A 7 -3.95 -12.98 -3.32
N ASP A 8 -4.67 -13.01 -2.20
CA ASP A 8 -5.91 -12.25 -2.00
C ASP A 8 -5.65 -10.84 -1.45
N LYS A 9 -4.37 -10.49 -1.25
CA LYS A 9 -3.93 -9.22 -0.68
C LYS A 9 -3.45 -8.23 -1.74
N LEU A 10 -3.79 -6.96 -1.50
CA LEU A 10 -3.38 -5.80 -2.28
C LEU A 10 -2.55 -4.87 -1.40
N ILE A 11 -1.40 -4.44 -1.89
CA ILE A 11 -0.42 -3.68 -1.11
C ILE A 11 0.00 -2.44 -1.90
N PRO A 12 -0.38 -1.22 -1.46
CA PRO A 12 0.26 0.00 -1.90
C PRO A 12 1.45 0.31 -0.97
N LEU A 13 2.61 0.56 -1.56
CA LEU A 13 3.80 0.98 -0.84
C LEU A 13 4.07 2.47 -1.05
N THR A 14 4.72 3.07 -0.06
CA THR A 14 5.10 4.48 -0.09
C THR A 14 6.37 4.65 -0.91
N ARG A 15 6.39 5.65 -1.79
CA ARG A 15 7.59 6.03 -2.55
C ARG A 15 8.36 7.11 -1.81
N GLY A 16 9.68 7.10 -1.92
CA GLY A 16 10.52 8.14 -1.32
C GLY A 16 11.99 7.95 -1.63
N PRO A 17 12.78 9.05 -1.60
CA PRO A 17 14.23 8.97 -1.80
C PRO A 17 14.94 8.25 -0.64
N THR A 18 14.40 8.30 0.57
CA THR A 18 14.96 7.66 1.77
C THR A 18 13.87 6.94 2.57
N TYR A 19 14.28 6.07 3.49
CA TYR A 19 13.36 5.41 4.43
C TYR A 19 12.63 6.41 5.32
N GLU A 20 13.35 7.42 5.85
CA GLU A 20 12.78 8.46 6.71
C GLU A 20 11.69 9.25 6.00
N TYR A 21 11.94 9.69 4.77
CA TYR A 21 10.95 10.42 3.99
C TYR A 21 9.71 9.57 3.73
N ALA A 22 9.90 8.30 3.32
CA ALA A 22 8.79 7.40 3.09
C ALA A 22 8.01 7.11 4.38
N ALA A 23 8.69 6.96 5.52
CA ALA A 23 8.06 6.79 6.82
C ALA A 23 7.27 8.04 7.25
N GLU A 24 7.76 9.24 6.99
CA GLU A 24 7.04 10.49 7.27
C GLU A 24 5.74 10.61 6.46
N VAL A 25 5.82 10.30 5.15
CA VAL A 25 4.63 10.24 4.28
C VAL A 25 3.66 9.17 4.78
N PHE A 26 4.18 8.01 5.18
CA PHE A 26 3.36 6.92 5.70
C PHE A 26 2.68 7.25 7.03
N CYS A 27 3.36 7.96 7.94
CA CYS A 27 2.76 8.48 9.17
C CYS A 27 1.58 9.41 8.89
N LYS A 28 1.65 10.24 7.84
CA LYS A 28 0.51 11.08 7.41
C LYS A 28 -0.67 10.23 6.94
N ILE A 29 -0.42 9.19 6.14
CA ILE A 29 -1.45 8.23 5.69
C ILE A 29 -2.16 7.60 6.90
N LEU A 30 -1.43 7.17 7.93
CA LEU A 30 -2.01 6.56 9.13
C LEU A 30 -2.77 7.57 10.01
N ASP A 31 -2.27 8.80 10.13
CA ASP A 31 -2.92 9.87 10.89
C ASP A 31 -4.23 10.34 10.22
N GLU A 32 -4.22 10.45 8.89
CA GLU A 32 -5.39 10.87 8.09
C GLU A 32 -6.32 9.70 7.72
N LYS A 33 -5.86 8.45 7.90
CA LYS A 33 -6.58 7.22 7.53
C LYS A 33 -7.02 7.20 6.08
N ARG A 34 -6.17 7.67 5.16
CA ARG A 34 -6.48 7.67 3.73
C ARG A 34 -5.24 7.55 2.86
N LEU A 35 -5.42 6.96 1.70
CA LEU A 35 -4.47 6.99 0.60
C LEU A 35 -4.90 8.07 -0.39
N LEU A 36 -3.96 8.86 -0.88
CA LEU A 36 -4.24 9.83 -1.94
C LEU A 36 -4.06 9.16 -3.30
N GLY A 37 -4.99 9.43 -4.21
CA GLY A 37 -4.87 9.09 -5.61
C GLY A 37 -3.81 9.94 -6.29
N GLY A 38 -3.35 9.48 -7.44
CA GLY A 38 -2.49 10.26 -8.32
C GLY A 38 -2.66 9.85 -9.78
N THR A 39 -2.01 10.59 -10.67
CA THR A 39 -2.05 10.35 -12.12
C THR A 39 -0.77 9.71 -12.66
N GLY A 40 0.20 9.42 -11.79
CA GLY A 40 1.53 8.95 -12.18
C GLY A 40 1.48 7.62 -12.93
N CYS A 41 2.02 7.59 -14.14
CA CYS A 41 2.04 6.41 -15.02
C CYS A 41 0.64 5.92 -15.46
N ILE A 42 -0.37 6.80 -15.45
CA ILE A 42 -1.74 6.50 -15.88
C ILE A 42 -2.06 7.32 -17.13
N LYS A 43 -2.36 6.63 -18.24
CA LYS A 43 -2.72 7.28 -19.51
C LYS A 43 -4.11 7.93 -19.39
N GLY A 44 -4.19 9.21 -19.77
CA GLY A 44 -5.44 9.98 -19.72
C GLY A 44 -5.69 10.72 -18.40
N ASP A 45 -4.65 10.86 -17.56
CA ASP A 45 -4.67 11.68 -16.34
C ASP A 45 -5.78 11.32 -15.34
N PHE A 46 -6.19 10.06 -15.33
CA PHE A 46 -7.13 9.54 -14.35
C PHE A 46 -6.48 9.47 -12.97
N TRP A 47 -7.17 9.97 -11.97
CA TRP A 47 -6.75 9.89 -10.57
C TRP A 47 -7.08 8.51 -10.03
N CYS A 48 -6.04 7.76 -9.64
CA CYS A 48 -6.22 6.44 -9.06
C CYS A 48 -5.36 6.22 -7.82
N VAL A 49 -5.86 5.42 -6.90
CA VAL A 49 -5.03 4.73 -5.91
C VAL A 49 -4.64 3.37 -6.49
N CYS A 50 -3.35 3.13 -6.64
CA CYS A 50 -2.79 1.92 -7.25
C CYS A 50 -2.26 0.96 -6.19
N PHE A 51 -2.45 -0.33 -6.43
CA PHE A 51 -2.03 -1.42 -5.56
C PHE A 51 -1.31 -2.49 -6.38
N SER A 52 -0.39 -3.20 -5.75
CA SER A 52 0.16 -4.43 -6.31
C SER A 52 -0.45 -5.64 -5.62
N GLU A 53 -0.88 -6.62 -6.39
CA GLU A 53 -1.21 -7.94 -5.84
C GLU A 53 0.08 -8.71 -5.59
N ALA A 54 0.37 -9.01 -4.33
CA ALA A 54 1.51 -9.85 -3.98
C ALA A 54 1.25 -10.63 -2.67
N PRO A 55 1.72 -11.88 -2.58
CA PRO A 55 1.89 -12.53 -1.28
C PRO A 55 2.90 -11.72 -0.47
N ILE A 56 2.61 -11.46 0.80
CA ILE A 56 3.49 -10.64 1.67
C ILE A 56 4.92 -11.20 1.75
N SER A 57 5.06 -12.54 1.71
CA SER A 57 6.34 -13.25 1.69
C SER A 57 7.15 -13.05 0.41
N LYS A 58 6.49 -12.84 -0.73
CA LYS A 58 7.16 -12.52 -1.99
C LYS A 58 7.51 -11.04 -2.04
N LEU A 59 6.64 -10.18 -1.51
CA LEU A 59 6.93 -8.75 -1.41
C LEU A 59 8.19 -8.47 -0.60
N SER A 60 8.40 -9.16 0.54
CA SER A 60 9.63 -9.02 1.32
C SER A 60 10.89 -9.41 0.54
N GLN A 61 10.80 -10.44 -0.32
CA GLN A 61 11.92 -10.85 -1.19
C GLN A 61 12.21 -9.78 -2.26
N ILE A 62 11.17 -9.27 -2.92
CA ILE A 62 11.31 -8.21 -3.94
C ILE A 62 11.93 -6.95 -3.32
N LEU A 63 11.49 -6.57 -2.12
CA LEU A 63 12.02 -5.40 -1.38
C LEU A 63 13.47 -5.59 -0.90
N ALA A 64 13.92 -6.83 -0.70
CA ALA A 64 15.31 -7.12 -0.34
C ALA A 64 16.28 -6.99 -1.52
N GLU A 65 15.76 -6.98 -2.76
CA GLU A 65 16.55 -6.84 -4.00
C GLU A 65 16.13 -5.58 -4.82
N PRO A 66 16.24 -4.36 -4.26
CA PRO A 66 15.67 -3.15 -4.86
C PRO A 66 16.25 -2.81 -6.24
N MET A 67 17.51 -3.19 -6.51
CA MET A 67 18.18 -2.95 -7.78
C MET A 67 17.64 -3.80 -8.93
N ALA A 68 17.07 -4.99 -8.67
CA ALA A 68 16.61 -5.89 -9.72
C ALA A 68 15.39 -5.36 -10.48
N HIS A 69 14.64 -4.43 -9.87
CA HIS A 69 13.36 -3.94 -10.39
C HIS A 69 13.27 -2.41 -10.52
N GLY A 70 14.38 -1.69 -10.32
CA GLY A 70 14.38 -0.22 -10.33
C GLY A 70 13.40 0.37 -9.29
N MET A 71 13.27 -0.32 -8.15
CA MET A 71 12.16 -0.13 -7.23
C MET A 71 12.28 1.21 -6.49
N ARG A 72 11.29 2.10 -6.67
CA ARG A 72 11.20 3.41 -6.00
C ARG A 72 10.41 3.36 -4.69
N TYR A 73 9.91 2.18 -4.34
CA TYR A 73 9.09 1.96 -3.17
C TYR A 73 9.96 1.60 -1.98
N LYS A 74 9.60 2.13 -0.81
CA LYS A 74 10.15 1.74 0.48
C LYS A 74 9.13 0.83 1.18
N PRO A 75 9.57 -0.03 2.12
CA PRO A 75 8.73 -1.07 2.76
C PRO A 75 7.71 -0.52 3.78
N PHE A 76 7.10 0.62 3.49
CA PHE A 76 6.05 1.26 4.30
C PHE A 76 4.76 1.29 3.51
N GLY A 77 3.73 0.61 3.98
CA GLY A 77 2.47 0.55 3.26
C GLY A 77 1.35 -0.07 4.07
N VAL A 78 0.23 -0.29 3.41
CA VAL A 78 -0.90 -1.02 3.98
C VAL A 78 -1.17 -2.29 3.19
N MET A 79 -1.96 -3.18 3.75
CA MET A 79 -2.39 -4.40 3.10
C MET A 79 -3.89 -4.54 3.33
N VAL A 80 -4.63 -4.69 2.24
CA VAL A 80 -6.09 -4.84 2.24
C VAL A 80 -6.50 -6.06 1.43
N ASP A 81 -7.71 -6.55 1.67
CA ASP A 81 -8.28 -7.64 0.90
C ASP A 81 -8.75 -7.17 -0.49
N LYS A 82 -8.50 -8.00 -1.51
CA LYS A 82 -9.07 -7.82 -2.85
C LYS A 82 -10.59 -7.67 -2.80
N GLU A 83 -11.24 -8.50 -2.00
CA GLU A 83 -12.70 -8.46 -1.88
C GLU A 83 -13.19 -7.11 -1.34
N TRP A 84 -12.49 -6.58 -0.32
CA TRP A 84 -12.79 -5.26 0.25
C TRP A 84 -12.65 -4.16 -0.82
N LEU A 85 -11.50 -4.10 -1.51
CA LEU A 85 -11.28 -3.07 -2.52
C LEU A 85 -12.24 -3.23 -3.72
N PHE A 86 -12.56 -4.47 -4.10
CA PHE A 86 -13.49 -4.75 -5.19
C PHE A 86 -14.91 -4.25 -4.88
N LYS A 87 -15.38 -4.41 -3.64
CA LYS A 87 -16.68 -3.88 -3.19
C LYS A 87 -16.73 -2.34 -3.27
N LEU A 88 -15.60 -1.67 -3.09
CA LEU A 88 -15.47 -0.22 -3.24
C LEU A 88 -15.34 0.25 -4.70
N GLY A 89 -15.25 -0.67 -5.65
CA GLY A 89 -15.13 -0.35 -7.08
C GLY A 89 -13.72 -0.50 -7.66
N GLY A 90 -12.73 -0.91 -6.86
CA GLY A 90 -11.40 -1.22 -7.35
C GLY A 90 -11.38 -2.42 -8.28
N ARG A 91 -10.55 -2.38 -9.32
CA ARG A 91 -10.48 -3.41 -10.36
C ARG A 91 -9.02 -3.67 -10.77
N PRO A 92 -8.71 -4.89 -11.25
CA PRO A 92 -7.42 -5.16 -11.88
C PRO A 92 -7.28 -4.32 -13.16
N VAL A 93 -6.05 -3.93 -13.48
CA VAL A 93 -5.73 -3.24 -14.72
C VAL A 93 -5.96 -4.12 -15.96
N ILE A 94 -5.95 -3.49 -17.13
CA ILE A 94 -6.02 -4.13 -18.44
C ILE A 94 -4.69 -3.86 -19.13
N TYR A 95 -3.90 -4.92 -19.28
CA TYR A 95 -2.64 -4.91 -20.02
C TYR A 95 -2.93 -5.06 -21.51
N GLN A 96 -2.59 -4.04 -22.30
CA GLN A 96 -2.76 -4.04 -23.74
C GLN A 96 -1.80 -3.05 -24.43
N PRO A 97 -1.59 -3.14 -25.74
CA PRO A 97 -0.81 -2.16 -26.49
C PRO A 97 -1.38 -0.75 -26.39
N ASP A 98 -0.51 0.27 -26.46
CA ASP A 98 -0.93 1.66 -26.30
C ASP A 98 -1.98 2.10 -27.35
N SER A 99 -1.92 1.50 -28.53
CA SER A 99 -2.86 1.69 -29.65
C SER A 99 -4.29 1.26 -29.34
N GLU A 100 -4.48 0.34 -28.39
CA GLU A 100 -5.79 -0.20 -28.02
C GLU A 100 -6.48 0.63 -26.94
N PHE A 101 -5.81 1.63 -26.36
CA PHE A 101 -6.38 2.53 -25.35
C PHE A 101 -7.73 3.14 -25.77
N ALA A 102 -7.84 3.56 -27.04
CA ALA A 102 -9.05 4.19 -27.57
C ALA A 102 -10.21 3.20 -27.76
N LEU A 103 -9.96 1.89 -27.73
CA LEU A 103 -10.98 0.85 -27.83
C LEU A 103 -11.70 0.63 -26.49
N LEU A 104 -11.10 1.06 -25.38
CA LEU A 104 -11.73 0.98 -24.06
C LEU A 104 -12.88 2.00 -23.94
N HIS A 105 -13.99 1.54 -23.37
CA HIS A 105 -15.04 2.42 -22.88
C HIS A 105 -14.47 3.39 -21.82
N ASP A 106 -14.91 4.65 -21.80
CA ASP A 106 -14.35 5.70 -20.92
C ASP A 106 -14.29 5.29 -19.45
N LYS A 107 -15.35 4.66 -18.94
CA LYS A 107 -15.42 4.06 -17.59
C LYS A 107 -14.39 2.97 -17.28
N GLN A 108 -13.58 2.54 -18.24
CA GLN A 108 -12.55 1.51 -18.07
C GLN A 108 -11.15 2.02 -18.42
N LYS A 109 -11.02 3.21 -19.01
CA LYS A 109 -9.73 3.76 -19.47
C LYS A 109 -8.71 3.93 -18.34
N PHE A 110 -9.16 4.23 -17.13
CA PHE A 110 -8.30 4.31 -15.94
C PHE A 110 -7.55 2.99 -15.65
N ARG A 111 -8.06 1.85 -16.15
CA ARG A 111 -7.45 0.54 -15.97
C ARG A 111 -6.35 0.25 -16.98
N HIS A 112 -6.16 1.05 -18.01
CA HIS A 112 -5.16 0.77 -19.04
C HIS A 112 -3.74 0.82 -18.46
N VAL A 113 -2.97 -0.24 -18.73
CA VAL A 113 -1.52 -0.30 -18.56
C VAL A 113 -0.90 -0.77 -19.87
N ARG A 114 0.09 -0.02 -20.34
CA ARG A 114 0.78 -0.34 -21.60
C ARG A 114 1.52 -1.67 -21.47
N TYR A 115 1.26 -2.57 -22.41
CA TYR A 115 1.90 -3.86 -22.50
C TYR A 115 2.32 -4.13 -23.95
N GLU A 116 3.63 -4.11 -24.19
CA GLU A 116 4.26 -4.30 -25.50
C GLU A 116 5.57 -5.09 -25.30
N PRO A 117 5.49 -6.41 -25.09
CA PRO A 117 6.67 -7.23 -24.76
C PRO A 117 7.72 -7.24 -25.87
N THR A 118 7.32 -7.05 -27.13
CA THR A 118 8.25 -6.90 -28.27
C THR A 118 9.10 -5.63 -28.19
N ASN A 119 8.66 -4.64 -27.40
CA ASN A 119 9.34 -3.38 -27.15
C ASN A 119 9.90 -3.30 -25.71
N TYR A 120 9.98 -4.44 -25.01
CA TYR A 120 10.45 -4.54 -23.61
C TYR A 120 9.62 -3.72 -22.61
N ILE A 121 8.33 -3.48 -22.90
CA ILE A 121 7.40 -2.82 -21.98
C ILE A 121 6.49 -3.87 -21.36
N ASP A 122 6.80 -4.27 -20.14
CA ASP A 122 6.05 -5.27 -19.39
C ASP A 122 6.01 -4.96 -17.88
N TYR A 123 4.82 -4.57 -17.40
CA TYR A 123 4.52 -4.34 -15.99
C TYR A 123 3.55 -5.38 -15.43
N THR A 124 3.38 -6.53 -16.10
CA THR A 124 2.46 -7.59 -15.66
C THR A 124 2.89 -8.21 -14.33
N TRP A 125 4.18 -8.13 -14.01
CA TRP A 125 4.73 -8.57 -12.73
C TRP A 125 4.16 -7.79 -11.53
N GLU A 126 3.73 -6.54 -11.71
CA GLU A 126 3.11 -5.74 -10.64
C GLU A 126 1.72 -6.25 -10.26
N ARG A 127 1.05 -6.95 -11.18
CA ARG A 127 -0.36 -7.37 -11.08
C ARG A 127 -1.23 -6.25 -10.50
N GLU A 128 -1.20 -5.12 -11.20
CA GLU A 128 -1.71 -3.86 -10.67
C GLU A 128 -3.25 -3.87 -10.52
N TRP A 129 -3.71 -3.29 -9.43
CA TRP A 129 -5.11 -2.97 -9.18
C TRP A 129 -5.27 -1.46 -8.99
N ARG A 130 -6.39 -0.92 -9.46
CA ARG A 130 -6.72 0.52 -9.34
C ARG A 130 -8.12 0.71 -8.82
N ILE A 131 -8.29 1.72 -7.99
CA ILE A 131 -9.58 2.37 -7.74
C ILE A 131 -9.50 3.79 -8.31
N HIS A 132 -10.50 4.18 -9.10
CA HIS A 132 -10.56 5.49 -9.75
C HIS A 132 -11.23 6.50 -8.83
N ASP A 133 -10.42 7.12 -7.99
CA ASP A 133 -10.82 8.09 -6.98
C ASP A 133 -9.63 8.98 -6.61
N ASP A 134 -9.92 10.19 -6.11
CA ASP A 134 -8.91 11.16 -5.66
C ASP A 134 -8.30 10.76 -4.32
N GLU A 135 -9.05 10.00 -3.51
CA GLU A 135 -8.57 9.42 -2.26
C GLU A 135 -9.32 8.13 -1.93
N LEU A 136 -8.71 7.29 -1.09
CA LEU A 136 -9.33 6.11 -0.52
C LEU A 136 -9.23 6.15 0.99
N SER A 137 -10.38 6.21 1.66
CA SER A 137 -10.45 6.07 3.12
C SER A 137 -10.09 4.64 3.54
N LEU A 138 -9.21 4.53 4.53
CA LEU A 138 -8.74 3.28 5.10
C LEU A 138 -9.56 2.94 6.35
N ASP A 139 -10.23 1.79 6.31
CA ASP A 139 -10.88 1.19 7.47
C ASP A 139 -9.85 0.40 8.30
N PRO A 140 -9.56 0.77 9.55
CA PRO A 140 -8.62 0.04 10.41
C PRO A 140 -8.97 -1.43 10.63
N GLU A 141 -10.24 -1.83 10.51
CA GLU A 141 -10.64 -3.24 10.63
C GLU A 141 -10.34 -4.05 9.37
N ALA A 142 -10.28 -3.41 8.20
CA ALA A 142 -9.98 -4.02 6.91
C ALA A 142 -8.53 -3.80 6.45
N THR A 143 -7.71 -3.13 7.27
CA THR A 143 -6.37 -2.68 6.89
C THR A 143 -5.32 -3.19 7.85
N THR A 144 -4.31 -3.87 7.30
CA THR A 144 -3.08 -4.21 8.04
C THR A 144 -1.95 -3.28 7.62
N VAL A 145 -1.24 -2.71 8.57
CA VAL A 145 -0.05 -1.90 8.33
C VAL A 145 1.16 -2.80 8.10
N VAL A 146 1.95 -2.46 7.09
CA VAL A 146 3.19 -3.16 6.71
C VAL A 146 4.37 -2.22 6.93
N VAL A 147 5.35 -2.69 7.70
CA VAL A 147 6.59 -1.95 8.02
C VAL A 147 7.81 -2.88 7.88
N PRO A 148 9.03 -2.36 7.65
CA PRO A 148 10.20 -3.20 7.43
C PRO A 148 10.61 -4.02 8.66
N SER A 149 10.61 -3.41 9.85
CA SER A 149 11.17 -4.01 11.06
C SER A 149 10.38 -3.64 12.32
N ARG A 150 10.61 -4.40 13.40
CA ARG A 150 10.07 -4.12 14.74
C ARG A 150 10.52 -2.76 15.29
N ASP A 151 11.67 -2.26 14.84
CA ASP A 151 12.17 -0.93 15.25
C ASP A 151 11.35 0.17 14.59
N TRP A 152 11.05 0.03 13.31
CA TRP A 152 10.16 0.93 12.57
C TRP A 152 8.72 0.87 13.08
N GLU A 153 8.22 -0.32 13.41
CA GLU A 153 6.94 -0.49 14.08
C GLU A 153 6.89 0.37 15.35
N ARG A 154 7.87 0.27 16.26
CA ARG A 154 7.90 1.09 17.49
C ARG A 154 7.98 2.59 17.19
N ARG A 155 8.82 3.01 16.22
CA ARG A 155 8.99 4.42 15.83
C ARG A 155 7.70 5.03 15.27
N ILE A 156 6.91 4.26 14.53
CA ILE A 156 5.65 4.71 13.92
C ILE A 156 4.48 4.59 14.92
N LEU A 157 4.42 3.50 15.71
CA LEU A 157 3.36 3.22 16.67
C LEU A 157 3.33 4.20 17.83
N GLN A 158 4.47 4.37 18.51
CA GLN A 158 4.49 5.04 19.82
C GLN A 158 3.93 6.47 19.75
N PRO A 159 4.26 7.30 18.73
CA PRO A 159 3.64 8.61 18.58
C PRO A 159 2.13 8.56 18.25
N HIS A 160 1.68 7.58 17.47
CA HIS A 160 0.28 7.45 17.07
C HIS A 160 -0.60 6.97 18.22
N GLU A 161 -0.18 5.94 18.95
CA GLU A 161 -0.85 5.47 20.17
C GLU A 161 -0.92 6.56 21.23
N ASP A 162 0.17 7.33 21.41
CA ASP A 162 0.17 8.45 22.35
C ASP A 162 -0.84 9.53 21.96
N LYS A 163 -0.98 9.85 20.67
CA LYS A 163 -1.99 10.79 20.18
C LYS A 163 -3.41 10.26 20.42
N VAL A 164 -3.67 8.99 20.11
CA VAL A 164 -4.97 8.34 20.32
C VAL A 164 -5.31 8.31 21.81
N TRP A 165 -4.37 7.91 22.66
CA TRP A 165 -4.52 7.90 24.11
C TRP A 165 -4.79 9.29 24.67
N ARG A 166 -4.04 10.32 24.25
CA ARG A 166 -4.27 11.71 24.69
C ARG A 166 -5.69 12.18 24.33
N ARG A 167 -6.15 11.89 23.11
CA ARG A 167 -7.52 12.23 22.68
C ARG A 167 -8.58 11.53 23.53
N ALA A 168 -8.41 10.24 23.79
CA ALA A 168 -9.34 9.47 24.63
C ALA A 168 -9.36 9.96 26.09
N ALA A 169 -8.19 10.27 26.66
CA ALA A 169 -8.04 10.77 28.02
C ALA A 169 -8.69 12.16 28.23
N VAL A 170 -8.61 13.03 27.23
CA VAL A 170 -9.27 14.36 27.25
C VAL A 170 -10.79 14.23 27.18
N GLY A 171 -11.32 13.32 26.35
CA GLY A 171 -12.76 13.10 26.19
C GLY A 171 -13.47 12.52 27.42
N MET A 172 -12.73 11.87 28.33
CA MET A 172 -13.29 11.20 29.52
C MET A 172 -12.92 11.87 30.86
N GLY A 173 -12.49 13.13 30.85
CA GLY A 173 -12.34 13.91 32.08
C GLY A 173 -11.12 13.55 32.95
N GLY A 174 -10.05 13.00 32.35
CA GLY A 174 -8.73 12.95 32.99
C GLY A 174 -8.48 11.85 34.02
N ALA A 175 -9.40 10.89 34.22
CA ALA A 175 -9.09 9.68 34.97
C ALA A 175 -8.20 8.76 34.11
N GLY A 176 -6.93 8.62 34.50
CA GLY A 176 -5.87 7.98 33.72
C GLY A 176 -6.16 6.53 33.35
N ILE A 177 -6.61 6.32 32.12
CA ILE A 177 -6.69 5.00 31.50
C ILE A 177 -5.25 4.51 31.28
N PRO A 178 -4.84 3.35 31.81
CA PRO A 178 -3.55 2.78 31.48
C PRO A 178 -3.43 2.58 29.96
N LYS A 179 -2.31 2.96 29.35
CA LYS A 179 -2.08 2.78 27.90
C LYS A 179 -2.35 1.33 27.44
N SER A 180 -2.09 0.36 28.33
CA SER A 180 -2.34 -1.07 28.10
C SER A 180 -3.80 -1.47 27.87
N VAL A 181 -4.77 -0.60 28.18
CA VAL A 181 -6.20 -0.85 27.98
C VAL A 181 -6.68 -0.34 26.61
N ILE A 182 -5.91 0.54 25.95
CA ILE A 182 -6.27 1.05 24.63
C ILE A 182 -5.79 0.04 23.59
N LYS A 183 -6.75 -0.54 22.86
CA LYS A 183 -6.44 -1.38 21.70
C LYS A 183 -5.78 -0.52 20.62
N PRO A 184 -4.64 -0.94 20.04
CA PRO A 184 -4.04 -0.23 18.93
C PRO A 184 -5.05 -0.12 17.78
N LEU A 185 -5.10 1.06 17.16
CA LEU A 185 -6.04 1.33 16.07
C LEU A 185 -5.77 0.42 14.87
N TRP A 186 -4.51 0.21 14.54
CA TRP A 186 -4.06 -0.55 13.38
C TRP A 186 -3.47 -1.89 13.79
N HIS A 187 -3.72 -2.92 12.99
CA HIS A 187 -2.99 -4.18 13.05
C HIS A 187 -1.69 -4.07 12.24
N PHE A 188 -0.58 -4.67 12.71
CA PHE A 188 0.74 -4.55 12.08
C PHE A 188 1.32 -5.90 11.66
N ILE A 189 2.04 -5.90 10.54
CA ILE A 189 2.98 -6.95 10.14
C ILE A 189 4.34 -6.30 9.88
N THR A 190 5.38 -6.93 10.41
CA THR A 190 6.77 -6.57 10.17
C THR A 190 7.37 -7.52 9.15
N LEU A 191 7.96 -6.99 8.07
CA LEU A 191 8.53 -7.82 7.02
C LEU A 191 9.76 -8.60 7.49
N GLY A 192 10.56 -8.04 8.41
CA GLY A 192 11.71 -8.72 9.01
C GLY A 192 11.35 -10.00 9.78
N ASP A 193 10.11 -10.13 10.28
CA ASP A 193 9.65 -11.34 10.97
C ASP A 193 9.40 -12.50 9.99
N LEU A 194 9.36 -12.23 8.68
CA LEU A 194 9.24 -13.25 7.63
C LEU A 194 10.59 -13.91 7.31
N GLY A 195 11.67 -13.55 8.03
CA GLY A 195 12.99 -14.14 7.88
C GLY A 195 13.81 -13.59 6.71
N VAL A 196 13.39 -12.47 6.12
CA VAL A 196 14.10 -11.78 5.03
C VAL A 196 14.62 -10.45 5.56
N SER A 197 15.94 -10.25 5.50
CA SER A 197 16.57 -8.98 5.84
C SER A 197 16.38 -8.00 4.67
N ILE A 198 15.70 -6.88 4.93
CA ILE A 198 15.53 -5.82 3.93
C ILE A 198 16.61 -4.75 4.19
N PRO A 199 17.49 -4.46 3.22
CA PRO A 199 18.52 -3.43 3.39
C PRO A 199 17.91 -2.05 3.64
N GLU A 200 18.41 -1.36 4.67
CA GLU A 200 18.10 0.04 4.93
C GLU A 200 19.14 0.90 4.19
N GLU A 201 18.82 1.30 2.96
CA GLU A 201 19.56 2.29 2.16
C GLU A 201 18.73 3.56 1.91
#